data_AF-A0A8T6DI80-F1
#
_entry.id   AF-A0A8T6DI80-F1
#
_cell.length_a   1.000
_cell.length_b   1.000
_cell.length_c   1.000
_cell.angle_alpha   90.00
_cell.angle_beta   90.00
_cell.angle_gamma   90.00
#
_symmetry.space_group_name_H-M   'P 1'
#
loop_
_entity.id
_entity.type
_entity.pdbx_description
1 polymer ?
#
loop_
_entity_poly.entity_id
_entity_poly.type
_entity_poly.pdbx_seq_one_letter_code
_entity_poly.pdbx_strand_id
1 'polypeptide(L)'
;MRLPLWRGSAKTRLRSDIDELRRVSALFGDDNLDGRLGALWAASCDGAADITAQLFVQNYDEGIDWGLKRHRKRLNGARLAAIYWWMLLYQLVLFRNRGVSGYDRVADFHALRETADALMEHLVNLPHIGAVNPGPWQEHWQRQVSLEAALGIYNAVMGLLAIRLNTEARVMSVSLFTSTTERRFNTITAPAALDADTSSS
;
A
#
# COMPACT_ATOMS: atom_id res chain seq x y z
N MET A 1 43.24 -1.03 15.87
CA MET A 1 42.33 -1.96 15.15
C MET A 1 40.91 -1.41 15.30
N ARG A 2 40.37 -0.72 14.28
CA ARG A 2 39.01 -0.13 14.35
C ARG A 2 38.02 -1.18 13.88
N LEU A 3 37.11 -1.59 14.77
CA LEU A 3 36.00 -2.47 14.44
C LEU A 3 35.06 -1.76 13.44
N PRO A 4 34.54 -2.46 12.42
CA PRO A 4 33.59 -1.87 11.49
C PRO A 4 32.24 -1.67 12.19
N LEU A 5 31.84 -0.41 12.33
CA LEU A 5 30.48 -0.02 12.69
C LEU A 5 29.50 -0.63 11.68
N TRP A 6 28.54 -1.40 12.19
CA TRP A 6 27.45 -2.01 11.44
C TRP A 6 26.74 -0.98 10.55
N ARG A 7 27.09 -0.95 9.25
CA ARG A 7 26.34 -0.23 8.22
C ARG A 7 25.35 -1.20 7.59
N GLY A 8 24.16 -1.33 8.19
CA GLY A 8 23.02 -1.81 7.43
C GLY A 8 22.84 -0.94 6.20
N SER A 9 22.75 -1.53 5.01
CA SER A 9 22.54 -0.76 3.78
C SER A 9 21.21 0.02 3.87
N ALA A 10 21.10 1.18 3.21
CA ALA A 10 19.85 1.95 3.18
C ALA A 10 18.64 1.11 2.70
N LYS A 11 18.90 0.08 1.90
CA LYS A 11 17.93 -0.93 1.45
C LYS A 11 17.42 -1.79 2.63
N THR A 12 18.31 -2.23 3.50
CA THR A 12 17.98 -3.07 4.67
C THR A 12 17.14 -2.30 5.68
N ARG A 13 17.53 -1.05 5.99
CA ARG A 13 16.73 -0.18 6.88
C ARG A 13 15.34 0.06 6.31
N LEU A 14 15.26 0.47 5.04
CA LEU A 14 13.97 0.75 4.41
C LEU A 14 13.03 -0.46 4.39
N ARG A 15 13.57 -1.67 4.19
CA ARG A 15 12.77 -2.89 4.28
C ARG A 15 12.23 -3.11 5.70
N SER A 16 13.08 -2.95 6.71
CA SER A 16 12.67 -3.03 8.11
C SER A 16 11.58 -2.02 8.45
N ASP A 17 11.68 -0.78 7.94
CA ASP A 17 10.68 0.26 8.19
C ASP A 17 9.34 -0.08 7.52
N ILE A 18 9.35 -0.67 6.32
CA ILE A 18 8.13 -1.16 5.63
C ILE A 18 7.52 -2.34 6.38
N ASP A 19 8.34 -3.30 6.82
CA ASP A 19 7.88 -4.48 7.57
C ASP A 19 7.26 -4.06 8.91
N GLU A 20 7.78 -3.02 9.55
CA GLU A 20 7.22 -2.45 10.77
C GLU A 20 5.88 -1.75 10.51
N LEU A 21 5.78 -0.93 9.46
CA LEU A 21 4.50 -0.31 9.07
C LEU A 21 3.41 -1.36 8.80
N ARG A 22 3.77 -2.44 8.09
CA ARG A 22 2.89 -3.58 7.84
C ARG A 22 2.43 -4.23 9.14
N ARG A 23 3.36 -4.51 10.06
CA ARG A 23 3.07 -5.15 11.35
C ARG A 23 2.13 -4.30 12.21
N VAL A 24 2.43 -3.01 12.35
CA VAL A 24 1.60 -2.06 13.12
C VAL A 24 0.22 -1.96 12.50
N SER A 25 0.14 -1.86 11.17
CA SER A 25 -1.14 -1.74 10.47
C SER A 25 -1.99 -3.00 10.61
N ALA A 26 -1.38 -4.19 10.52
CA ALA A 26 -2.09 -5.45 10.72
C ALA A 26 -2.67 -5.57 12.14
N LEU A 27 -1.85 -5.30 13.17
CA LEU A 27 -2.31 -5.29 14.57
C LEU A 27 -3.44 -4.28 14.80
N PHE A 28 -3.36 -3.11 14.18
CA PHE A 28 -4.43 -2.11 14.25
C PHE A 28 -5.74 -2.65 13.68
N GLY A 29 -5.69 -3.45 12.60
CA GLY A 29 -6.88 -4.12 12.08
C GLY A 29 -7.44 -5.17 13.03
N ASP A 30 -6.57 -6.01 13.60
CA ASP A 30 -6.98 -7.06 14.55
C ASP A 30 -7.71 -6.49 15.77
N ASP A 31 -7.31 -5.30 16.23
CA ASP A 31 -7.93 -4.62 17.37
C ASP A 31 -9.27 -3.92 17.03
N ASN A 32 -9.53 -3.63 15.75
CA ASN A 32 -10.66 -2.77 15.32
C ASN A 32 -11.67 -3.44 14.39
N LEU A 33 -11.36 -4.62 13.86
CA LEU A 33 -12.19 -5.35 12.90
C LEU A 33 -12.54 -6.74 13.42
N ASP A 34 -13.68 -7.27 12.96
CA ASP A 34 -13.99 -8.67 13.21
C ASP A 34 -13.00 -9.61 12.48
N GLY A 35 -12.95 -10.88 12.86
CA GLY A 35 -11.94 -11.81 12.33
C GLY A 35 -11.98 -11.99 10.80
N ARG A 36 -13.14 -11.79 10.15
CA ARG A 36 -13.26 -11.87 8.70
C ARG A 36 -12.68 -10.61 8.03
N LEU A 37 -13.09 -9.43 8.48
CA LEU A 37 -12.57 -8.16 7.98
C LEU A 37 -11.09 -7.96 8.32
N GLY A 38 -10.64 -8.44 9.47
CA GLY A 38 -9.24 -8.45 9.89
C GLY A 38 -8.36 -9.25 8.92
N ALA A 39 -8.83 -10.39 8.42
CA ALA A 39 -8.10 -11.17 7.42
C ALA A 39 -7.95 -10.42 6.08
N LEU A 40 -9.02 -9.80 5.58
CA LEU A 40 -8.96 -8.97 4.36
C LEU A 40 -8.07 -7.73 4.55
N TRP A 41 -8.11 -7.14 5.75
CA TRP A 41 -7.25 -6.02 6.13
C TRP A 41 -5.77 -6.42 6.16
N ALA A 42 -5.42 -7.54 6.79
CA ALA A 42 -4.06 -8.06 6.83
C ALA A 42 -3.52 -8.34 5.42
N ALA A 43 -4.34 -8.96 4.56
CA ALA A 43 -3.98 -9.18 3.16
C ALA A 43 -3.76 -7.86 2.39
N SER A 44 -4.56 -6.84 2.69
CA SER A 44 -4.39 -5.49 2.12
C SER A 44 -3.10 -4.82 2.64
N CYS A 45 -2.76 -5.01 3.91
CA CYS A 45 -1.51 -4.53 4.49
C CYS A 45 -0.28 -5.19 3.85
N ASP A 46 -0.36 -6.50 3.55
CA ASP A 46 0.68 -7.24 2.84
C ASP A 46 0.85 -6.75 1.40
N GLY A 47 -0.26 -6.56 0.67
CA GLY A 47 -0.24 -5.99 -0.68
C GLY A 47 0.36 -4.59 -0.72
N ALA A 48 0.02 -3.73 0.24
CA ALA A 48 0.59 -2.39 0.38
C ALA A 48 2.10 -2.43 0.66
N ALA A 49 2.54 -3.33 1.53
CA ALA A 49 3.96 -3.52 1.86
C ALA A 49 4.76 -4.02 0.67
N ASP A 50 4.25 -5.02 -0.07
CA ASP A 50 4.92 -5.54 -1.27
C ASP A 50 5.06 -4.46 -2.34
N ILE A 51 3.99 -3.72 -2.66
CA ILE A 51 4.06 -2.63 -3.63
C ILE A 51 5.08 -1.58 -3.20
N THR A 52 5.05 -1.15 -1.92
CA THR A 52 6.00 -0.17 -1.39
C THR A 52 7.44 -0.69 -1.49
N ALA A 53 7.66 -1.98 -1.22
CA ALA A 53 8.97 -2.61 -1.36
C ALA A 53 9.40 -2.72 -2.83
N GLN A 54 8.52 -3.01 -3.79
CA GLN A 54 8.83 -3.02 -5.23
C GLN A 54 9.14 -1.62 -5.77
N LEU A 55 8.51 -0.57 -5.22
CA LEU A 55 8.81 0.80 -5.63
C LEU A 55 10.21 1.25 -5.16
N PHE A 56 10.58 0.88 -3.93
CA PHE A 56 11.76 1.47 -3.29
C PHE A 56 12.88 0.51 -2.89
N VAL A 57 12.68 -0.79 -2.83
CA VAL A 57 13.68 -1.74 -2.27
C VAL A 57 14.11 -2.73 -3.35
N GLN A 58 13.14 -3.42 -3.94
CA GLN A 58 13.25 -4.46 -4.97
C GLN A 58 12.74 -3.90 -6.31
N ASN A 59 12.97 -4.59 -7.42
CA ASN A 59 12.21 -4.42 -8.67
C ASN A 59 12.35 -5.79 -9.33
N TYR A 60 11.55 -6.73 -8.82
CA TYR A 60 11.42 -8.02 -9.46
C TYR A 60 10.34 -7.98 -10.55
N ASP A 61 9.50 -6.96 -10.52
CA ASP A 61 8.41 -6.76 -11.46
C ASP A 61 8.47 -5.34 -12.03
N GLU A 62 8.98 -5.27 -13.26
CA GLU A 62 9.10 -4.02 -14.01
C GLU A 62 7.74 -3.32 -14.19
N GLY A 63 6.64 -4.07 -14.08
CA GLY A 63 5.29 -3.54 -14.14
C GLY A 63 4.94 -2.61 -12.97
N ILE A 64 5.63 -2.69 -11.83
CA ILE A 64 5.38 -1.84 -10.65
C ILE A 64 6.40 -0.69 -10.54
N ASP A 65 7.47 -0.68 -11.35
CA ASP A 65 8.54 0.31 -11.19
C ASP A 65 8.16 1.71 -11.68
N TRP A 66 8.20 2.68 -10.76
CA TRP A 66 8.05 4.11 -11.06
C TRP A 66 9.40 4.87 -11.09
N GLY A 67 10.52 4.15 -11.08
CA GLY A 67 11.86 4.71 -11.07
C GLY A 67 12.29 5.29 -9.70
N LEU A 68 11.63 4.88 -8.62
CA LEU A 68 11.76 5.53 -7.30
C LEU A 68 12.97 5.07 -6.49
N LYS A 69 13.63 3.97 -6.88
CA LYS A 69 14.80 3.44 -6.17
C LYS A 69 15.94 4.43 -5.99
N ARG A 70 16.21 5.27 -7.00
CA ARG A 70 17.27 6.28 -6.92
C ARG A 70 16.93 7.43 -5.97
N HIS A 71 15.66 7.53 -5.56
CA HIS A 71 15.13 8.58 -4.70
C HIS A 71 14.96 8.15 -3.24
N ARG A 72 15.39 6.94 -2.83
CA ARG A 72 15.29 6.44 -1.44
C ARG A 72 15.84 7.41 -0.39
N LYS A 73 16.89 8.17 -0.71
CA LYS A 73 17.47 9.17 0.20
C LYS A 73 16.52 10.31 0.56
N ARG A 74 15.43 10.48 -0.18
CA ARG A 74 14.39 11.49 0.08
C ARG A 74 13.31 10.99 1.05
N LEU A 75 13.31 9.69 1.38
CA LEU A 75 12.40 9.10 2.34
C LEU A 75 12.86 9.38 3.78
N ASN A 76 11.89 9.67 4.62
CA ASN A 76 11.95 9.61 6.08
C ASN A 76 10.72 8.81 6.55
N GLY A 77 10.60 8.56 7.86
CA GLY A 77 9.49 7.78 8.44
C GLY A 77 8.13 8.30 7.98
N ALA A 78 7.88 9.59 8.16
CA ALA A 78 6.67 10.27 7.71
C ALA A 78 6.31 10.06 6.22
N ARG A 79 7.25 10.30 5.30
CA ARG A 79 7.00 10.13 3.86
C ARG A 79 6.76 8.68 3.51
N LEU A 80 7.49 7.75 4.14
CA LEU A 80 7.29 6.32 3.91
C LEU A 80 5.92 5.87 4.39
N ALA A 81 5.50 6.31 5.58
CA ALA A 81 4.18 6.02 6.14
C ALA A 81 3.06 6.55 5.24
N ALA A 82 3.18 7.78 4.74
CA ALA A 82 2.22 8.36 3.80
C ALA A 82 2.09 7.53 2.52
N ILE A 83 3.22 7.11 1.93
CA ILE A 83 3.22 6.32 0.70
C ILE A 83 2.65 4.93 0.95
N TYR A 84 3.06 4.27 2.04
CA TYR A 84 2.52 2.97 2.45
C TYR A 84 1.00 3.03 2.62
N TRP A 85 0.51 4.06 3.32
CA TRP A 85 -0.91 4.27 3.54
C TRP A 85 -1.67 4.50 2.23
N TRP A 86 -1.12 5.28 1.29
CA TRP A 86 -1.72 5.39 -0.06
C TRP A 86 -1.77 4.05 -0.80
N MET A 87 -0.76 3.18 -0.64
CA MET A 87 -0.81 1.83 -1.22
C MET A 87 -1.86 0.94 -0.55
N LEU A 88 -2.10 1.12 0.74
CA LEU A 88 -3.18 0.44 1.46
C LEU A 88 -4.55 0.91 0.96
N LEU A 89 -4.77 2.22 0.84
CA LEU A 89 -5.99 2.76 0.23
C LEU A 89 -6.19 2.26 -1.20
N TYR A 90 -5.09 2.10 -1.97
CA TYR A 90 -5.14 1.51 -3.30
C TYR A 90 -5.63 0.05 -3.27
N GLN A 91 -5.18 -0.77 -2.31
CA GLN A 91 -5.72 -2.12 -2.12
C GLN A 91 -7.22 -2.09 -1.84
N LEU A 92 -7.71 -1.13 -1.06
CA LEU A 92 -9.14 -0.97 -0.81
C LEU A 92 -9.91 -0.57 -2.09
N VAL A 93 -9.31 0.28 -2.94
CA VAL A 93 -9.87 0.58 -4.26
C VAL A 93 -9.94 -0.68 -5.13
N LEU A 94 -8.90 -1.52 -5.13
CA LEU A 94 -8.91 -2.79 -5.87
C LEU A 94 -10.03 -3.71 -5.36
N PHE A 95 -10.12 -3.90 -4.04
CA PHE A 95 -11.22 -4.65 -3.41
C PHE A 95 -12.59 -4.13 -3.82
N ARG A 96 -12.82 -2.82 -3.69
CA ARG A 96 -14.10 -2.20 -4.03
C ARG A 96 -14.47 -2.38 -5.50
N ASN A 97 -13.51 -2.47 -6.42
CA ASN A 97 -13.77 -2.60 -7.87
C ASN A 97 -13.86 -4.07 -8.33
N ARG A 98 -13.01 -4.94 -7.81
CA ARG A 98 -12.89 -6.35 -8.24
C ARG A 98 -13.72 -7.30 -7.39
N GLY A 99 -13.93 -6.97 -6.13
CA GLY A 99 -14.57 -7.84 -5.13
C GLY A 99 -13.65 -8.97 -4.68
N VAL A 100 -14.03 -9.58 -3.57
CA VAL A 100 -13.43 -10.82 -3.02
C VAL A 100 -14.60 -11.68 -2.56
N SER A 101 -14.56 -12.98 -2.87
CA SER A 101 -15.64 -13.91 -2.48
C SER A 101 -15.82 -13.91 -0.96
N GLY A 102 -17.07 -13.92 -0.49
CA GLY A 102 -17.39 -13.86 0.94
C GLY A 102 -17.36 -12.47 1.58
N TYR A 103 -17.19 -11.39 0.78
CA TYR A 103 -17.19 -10.01 1.24
C TYR A 103 -18.23 -9.14 0.52
N ASP A 104 -18.91 -8.28 1.28
CA ASP A 104 -19.78 -7.23 0.75
C ASP A 104 -18.92 -6.02 0.34
N ARG A 105 -18.83 -5.79 -0.97
CA ARG A 105 -18.00 -4.73 -1.55
C ARG A 105 -18.31 -3.32 -1.05
N VAL A 106 -19.52 -3.05 -0.58
CA VAL A 106 -19.94 -1.72 -0.16
C VAL A 106 -19.80 -1.58 1.34
N ALA A 107 -20.41 -2.49 2.11
CA ALA A 107 -20.40 -2.43 3.57
C ALA A 107 -18.98 -2.68 4.12
N ASP A 108 -18.29 -3.72 3.63
CA ASP A 108 -16.94 -4.04 4.10
C ASP A 108 -15.94 -2.97 3.69
N PHE A 109 -16.09 -2.39 2.49
CA PHE A 109 -15.24 -1.28 2.05
C PHE A 109 -15.39 -0.06 2.98
N HIS A 110 -16.61 0.22 3.45
CA HIS A 110 -16.85 1.32 4.38
C HIS A 110 -16.09 1.12 5.70
N ALA A 111 -16.22 -0.08 6.29
CA ALA A 111 -15.54 -0.42 7.55
C ALA A 111 -14.01 -0.38 7.40
N LEU A 112 -13.47 -0.93 6.30
CA LEU A 112 -12.04 -0.91 6.01
C LEU A 112 -11.53 0.51 5.76
N ARG A 113 -12.33 1.37 5.12
CA ARG A 113 -11.98 2.78 4.90
C ARG A 113 -11.89 3.53 6.23
N GLU A 114 -12.89 3.39 7.10
CA GLU A 114 -12.87 4.02 8.43
C GLU A 114 -11.66 3.56 9.25
N THR A 115 -11.33 2.27 9.16
CA THR A 115 -10.12 1.72 9.80
C THR A 115 -8.84 2.31 9.21
N ALA A 116 -8.78 2.53 7.89
CA ALA A 116 -7.64 3.17 7.25
C ALA A 116 -7.47 4.64 7.63
N ASP A 117 -8.57 5.38 7.76
CA ASP A 117 -8.53 6.77 8.21
C ASP A 117 -8.03 6.85 9.66
N ALA A 118 -8.55 6.00 10.55
CA ALA A 118 -8.09 5.90 11.94
C ALA A 118 -6.64 5.42 12.07
N LEU A 119 -6.20 4.49 11.20
CA LEU A 119 -4.81 4.04 11.16
C LEU A 119 -3.86 5.21 10.86
N MET A 120 -4.21 6.10 9.93
CA MET A 120 -3.33 7.23 9.60
C MET A 120 -3.14 8.15 10.82
N GLU A 121 -4.22 8.41 11.57
CA GLU A 121 -4.16 9.14 12.83
C GLU A 121 -3.29 8.43 13.88
N HIS A 122 -3.35 7.10 13.95
CA HIS A 122 -2.47 6.33 14.80
C HIS A 122 -0.99 6.45 14.39
N LEU A 123 -0.69 6.29 13.09
CA LEU A 123 0.67 6.33 12.56
C LEU A 123 1.36 7.69 12.76
N VAL A 124 0.65 8.81 12.60
CA VAL A 124 1.25 10.15 12.83
C VAL A 124 1.63 10.40 14.28
N ASN A 125 1.00 9.69 15.21
CA ASN A 125 1.28 9.78 16.64
C ASN A 125 2.44 8.88 17.08
N LEU A 126 3.01 8.06 16.18
CA LEU A 126 4.16 7.23 16.49
C LEU A 126 5.46 8.07 16.58
N PRO A 127 6.26 7.93 17.65
CA PRO A 127 7.43 8.79 17.90
C PRO A 127 8.49 8.83 16.79
N HIS A 128 8.58 7.76 15.98
CA HIS A 128 9.61 7.57 14.96
C HIS A 128 9.15 7.92 13.53
N ILE A 129 7.85 8.12 13.31
CA ILE A 129 7.28 8.51 12.02
C ILE A 129 7.30 10.04 11.89
N GLY A 130 6.82 10.74 12.92
CA GLY A 130 6.65 12.19 12.94
C GLY A 130 5.35 12.64 12.28
N ALA A 131 4.98 13.91 12.49
CA ALA A 131 3.71 14.46 12.03
C ALA A 131 3.70 14.73 10.52
N VAL A 132 3.08 13.83 9.75
CA VAL A 132 2.62 14.09 8.38
C VAL A 132 1.24 13.47 8.23
N ASN A 133 0.20 14.29 8.13
CA ASN A 133 -1.11 13.84 7.68
C ASN A 133 -1.20 14.15 6.17
N PRO A 134 -0.88 13.18 5.29
CA PRO A 134 -0.83 13.45 3.86
C PRO A 134 -2.23 13.70 3.28
N GLY A 135 -3.30 13.30 3.98
CA GLY A 135 -4.62 13.11 3.39
C GLY A 135 -4.59 12.12 2.21
N PRO A 136 -5.75 11.70 1.69
CA PRO A 136 -5.78 10.95 0.44
C PRO A 136 -5.20 11.79 -0.71
N TRP A 137 -4.76 11.13 -1.78
CA TRP A 137 -4.10 11.81 -2.91
C TRP A 137 -5.00 12.81 -3.64
N GLN A 138 -6.32 12.68 -3.54
CA GLN A 138 -7.30 13.65 -4.03
C GLN A 138 -8.68 13.48 -3.39
N GLU A 139 -9.55 14.47 -3.56
CA GLU A 139 -10.95 14.39 -3.18
C GLU A 139 -11.66 13.24 -3.91
N HIS A 140 -12.63 12.61 -3.23
CA HIS A 140 -13.44 11.52 -3.77
C HIS A 140 -12.66 10.27 -4.22
N TRP A 141 -11.43 10.07 -3.74
CA TRP A 141 -10.61 8.89 -4.03
C TRP A 141 -11.37 7.56 -3.89
N GLN A 142 -12.27 7.49 -2.91
CA GLN A 142 -13.10 6.34 -2.58
C GLN A 142 -14.09 5.93 -3.69
N ARG A 143 -14.28 6.76 -4.73
CA ARG A 143 -15.13 6.46 -5.90
C ARG A 143 -14.33 6.10 -7.15
N GLN A 144 -13.02 6.26 -7.13
CA GLN A 144 -12.16 6.14 -8.33
C GLN A 144 -11.93 4.71 -8.75
N VAL A 145 -11.84 4.46 -10.04
CA VAL A 145 -11.35 3.16 -10.53
C VAL A 145 -9.85 3.02 -10.27
N SER A 146 -9.32 1.80 -10.40
CA SER A 146 -7.91 1.47 -10.17
C SER A 146 -6.95 2.38 -10.95
N LEU A 147 -7.22 2.67 -12.22
CA LEU A 147 -6.36 3.52 -13.05
C LEU A 147 -6.32 4.98 -12.56
N GLU A 148 -7.48 5.55 -12.22
CA GLU A 148 -7.60 6.92 -11.70
C GLU A 148 -6.89 7.07 -10.36
N ALA A 149 -7.06 6.07 -9.47
CA ALA A 149 -6.37 6.01 -8.20
C ALA A 149 -4.85 5.93 -8.39
N ALA A 150 -4.36 5.04 -9.25
CA ALA A 150 -2.93 4.89 -9.52
C ALA A 150 -2.31 6.18 -10.11
N LEU A 151 -3.02 6.87 -10.99
CA LEU A 151 -2.58 8.15 -11.54
C LEU A 151 -2.46 9.23 -10.45
N GLY A 152 -3.48 9.34 -9.59
CA GLY A 152 -3.51 10.28 -8.49
C GLY A 152 -2.38 10.02 -7.48
N ILE A 153 -2.21 8.75 -7.08
CA ILE A 153 -1.12 8.32 -6.20
C ILE A 153 0.24 8.60 -6.83
N TYR A 154 0.45 8.29 -8.11
CA TYR A 154 1.71 8.58 -8.79
C TYR A 154 2.06 10.07 -8.68
N ASN A 155 1.11 10.96 -8.98
CA ASN A 155 1.34 12.40 -8.89
C ASN A 155 1.65 12.83 -7.45
N ALA A 156 0.90 12.30 -6.47
CA ALA A 156 1.10 12.60 -5.06
C ALA A 156 2.48 12.13 -4.56
N VAL A 157 2.92 10.92 -4.94
CA VAL A 157 4.24 10.38 -4.59
C VAL A 157 5.36 11.22 -5.22
N MET A 158 5.25 11.57 -6.50
CA MET A 158 6.24 12.41 -7.16
C MET A 158 6.31 13.80 -6.52
N GLY A 159 5.16 14.40 -6.17
CA GLY A 159 5.08 15.66 -5.45
C GLY A 159 5.71 15.59 -4.05
N LEU A 160 5.34 14.58 -3.25
CA LEU A 160 5.85 14.34 -1.91
C LEU A 160 7.38 14.17 -1.87
N LEU A 161 7.93 13.56 -2.92
CA LEU A 161 9.36 13.36 -3.09
C LEU A 161 10.07 14.49 -3.87
N ALA A 162 9.36 15.55 -4.25
CA ALA A 162 9.87 16.65 -5.07
C ALA A 162 10.57 16.17 -6.37
N ILE A 163 9.99 15.17 -7.02
CA ILE A 163 10.43 14.62 -8.31
C ILE A 163 9.64 15.30 -9.42
N ARG A 164 10.35 15.82 -10.43
CA ARG A 164 9.70 16.44 -11.59
C ARG A 164 8.95 15.36 -12.38
N LEU A 165 7.68 15.63 -12.67
CA LEU A 165 6.84 14.76 -13.47
C LEU A 165 7.37 14.68 -14.92
N ASN A 166 7.51 13.45 -15.42
CA ASN A 166 7.68 13.17 -16.84
C ASN A 166 6.35 12.61 -17.37
N THR A 167 5.65 13.40 -18.18
CA THR A 167 4.31 13.06 -18.67
C THR A 167 4.28 11.78 -19.51
N GLU A 168 5.31 11.54 -20.32
CA GLU A 168 5.40 10.35 -21.18
C GLU A 168 5.66 9.09 -20.34
N ALA A 169 6.65 9.16 -19.44
CA ALA A 169 6.95 8.05 -18.53
C ALA A 169 5.77 7.75 -17.59
N ARG A 170 5.00 8.77 -17.20
CA ARG A 170 3.84 8.64 -16.30
C ARG A 170 2.77 7.72 -16.89
N VAL A 171 2.34 7.95 -18.13
CA VAL A 171 1.25 7.17 -18.73
C VAL A 171 1.60 5.69 -18.76
N MET A 172 2.80 5.36 -19.24
CA MET A 172 3.28 3.98 -19.28
C MET A 172 3.42 3.36 -17.89
N SER A 173 4.07 4.07 -16.95
CA SER A 173 4.30 3.57 -15.58
C SER A 173 3.00 3.29 -14.84
N VAL A 174 2.02 4.21 -14.94
CA VAL A 174 0.71 4.08 -14.28
C VAL A 174 -0.11 2.95 -14.90
N SER A 175 -0.07 2.79 -16.22
CA SER A 175 -0.83 1.76 -16.93
C SER A 175 -0.30 0.35 -16.62
N LEU A 176 1.02 0.18 -16.63
CA LEU A 176 1.69 -1.06 -16.25
C LEU A 176 1.45 -1.39 -14.78
N PHE A 177 1.56 -0.41 -13.89
CA PHE A 177 1.31 -0.58 -12.46
C PHE A 177 -0.11 -1.06 -12.20
N THR A 178 -1.10 -0.41 -12.81
CA THR A 178 -2.51 -0.76 -12.65
C THR A 178 -2.77 -2.17 -13.14
N SER A 179 -2.34 -2.49 -14.36
CA SER A 179 -2.55 -3.82 -14.95
C SER A 179 -1.89 -4.94 -14.12
N THR A 180 -0.71 -4.68 -13.59
CA THR A 180 0.07 -5.65 -12.80
C THR A 180 -0.55 -5.88 -11.44
N THR A 181 -0.92 -4.81 -10.73
CA THR A 181 -1.52 -4.89 -9.39
C THR A 181 -2.92 -5.49 -9.44
N GLU A 182 -3.73 -5.19 -10.45
CA GLU A 182 -5.03 -5.84 -10.64
C GLU A 182 -4.91 -7.35 -10.90
N ARG A 183 -3.93 -7.77 -11.72
CA ARG A 183 -3.67 -9.20 -11.97
C ARG A 183 -3.25 -9.93 -10.71
N ARG A 184 -2.33 -9.33 -9.94
CA ARG A 184 -1.86 -9.87 -8.66
C ARG A 184 -3.00 -9.98 -7.66
N PHE A 185 -3.83 -8.95 -7.54
CA PHE A 185 -5.00 -8.95 -6.66
C PHE A 185 -5.91 -10.13 -6.96
N ASN A 186 -6.29 -10.32 -8.23
CA ASN A 186 -7.16 -11.43 -8.64
C ASN A 186 -6.55 -12.81 -8.35
N THR A 187 -5.22 -12.95 -8.37
CA THR A 187 -4.54 -14.22 -8.11
C THR A 187 -4.49 -14.54 -6.62
N ILE A 188 -4.33 -13.53 -5.76
CA ILE A 188 -4.30 -13.69 -4.30
C ILE A 188 -5.69 -14.00 -3.75
N THR A 189 -6.75 -13.47 -4.40
CA THR A 189 -8.13 -13.61 -3.93
C THR A 189 -8.90 -14.75 -4.61
N ALA A 190 -8.33 -15.37 -5.66
CA ALA A 190 -8.89 -16.55 -6.33
C ALA A 190 -8.95 -17.83 -5.46
N PRO A 191 -7.95 -18.16 -4.62
CA PRO A 191 -8.00 -19.36 -3.76
C PRO A 191 -9.10 -19.29 -2.70
N ALA A 192 -9.38 -18.10 -2.15
CA ALA A 192 -10.45 -17.89 -1.17
C ALA A 192 -11.86 -18.16 -1.74
N ALA A 193 -12.02 -18.18 -3.07
CA ALA A 193 -13.27 -18.53 -3.72
C ALA A 193 -13.49 -20.04 -3.88
N LEU A 194 -12.42 -20.84 -3.86
CA LEU A 194 -12.49 -22.31 -4.04
C LEU A 194 -12.66 -23.06 -2.72
N ASP A 195 -12.15 -22.51 -1.61
CA ASP A 195 -12.28 -23.13 -0.28
C ASP A 195 -13.67 -22.92 0.36
N ALA A 196 -14.45 -21.95 -0.13
CA ALA A 196 -15.83 -21.73 0.32
C ALA A 196 -16.83 -22.78 -0.25
N ASP A 197 -16.55 -23.32 -1.44
CA ASP A 197 -17.42 -24.30 -2.11
C ASP A 197 -17.25 -25.73 -1.59
N THR A 198 -16.15 -26.03 -0.89
CA THR A 198 -15.88 -27.37 -0.34
C THR A 198 -16.39 -27.56 1.09
N SER A 199 -16.91 -26.49 1.71
CA SER A 199 -17.49 -26.53 3.07
C SER A 199 -19.01 -26.79 3.09
N SER A 200 -19.62 -27.00 1.92
CA SER A 200 -21.07 -27.21 1.74
C SER A 200 -21.37 -28.58 1.13
N SER A 201 -20.87 -29.67 1.74
CA SER A 201 -21.23 -31.04 1.37
C SER A 201 -21.44 -31.90 2.61
#